data_AF-A0A0G4E5M3-F1
#
_entry.id   AF-A0A0G4E5M3-F1
#
_cell.length_a   1.000
_cell.length_b   1.000
_cell.length_c   1.000
_cell.angle_alpha   90.00
_cell.angle_beta   90.00
_cell.angle_gamma   90.00
#
_symmetry.space_group_name_H-M   'P 1'
#
loop_
_entity.id
_entity.type
_entity.pdbx_description
1 polymer ?
#
loop_
_entity_poly.entity_id
_entity_poly.type
_entity_poly.pdbx_seq_one_letter_code
_entity_poly.pdbx_strand_id
1 'polypeptide(L)'
;MDQPINWLVLLGQIEDSLLASLITDHYSIRVTPFLIEAIRSDLGISSFSARKPKLTLEIRDLVGRHTANNIARGWGVSVSAIEAFRNLAKQGLAQVDDAGGADCGRWKNEWLELFPIQTNAQISRATGFEIKEVRAMRNTLKIAAPMTRTYWKLVSEDELGSLSDVQLSELYGGPLADYAAQRLSMALRDKATIRAIAKNHQLPETLAQFLGLMPLRRLAKLAGISEFHIKRQRDALGIAPYSPLAPEFEAMLATCTDSEIAQKAHASVSTVKFRRDRLGKPAYAPKNKAQK
;
A
#
# COMPACT_ATOMS: atom_id res chain seq x y z
N MET A 1 -35.90 1.43 -17.43
CA MET A 1 -35.58 2.81 -17.86
C MET A 1 -34.14 3.05 -17.48
N ASP A 2 -33.22 2.78 -18.40
CA ASP A 2 -31.79 2.92 -18.15
C ASP A 2 -31.46 4.39 -17.97
N GLN A 3 -30.85 4.74 -16.84
CA GLN A 3 -30.35 6.08 -16.65
C GLN A 3 -29.34 6.40 -17.76
N PRO A 4 -29.42 7.60 -18.38
CA PRO A 4 -28.46 8.00 -19.40
C PRO A 4 -27.05 7.98 -18.78
N ILE A 5 -26.18 7.12 -19.29
CA ILE A 5 -24.79 7.05 -18.85
C ILE A 5 -24.15 8.41 -19.14
N ASN A 6 -23.60 9.04 -18.10
CA ASN A 6 -22.93 10.34 -18.22
C ASN A 6 -21.53 10.16 -18.83
N TRP A 7 -21.48 9.81 -20.10
CA TRP A 7 -20.23 9.59 -20.85
C TRP A 7 -19.45 10.89 -21.09
N LEU A 8 -20.05 12.07 -20.86
CA LEU A 8 -19.37 13.37 -20.92
C LEU A 8 -18.19 13.46 -19.93
N VAL A 9 -18.26 12.73 -18.80
CA VAL A 9 -17.19 12.66 -17.80
C VAL A 9 -15.91 12.01 -18.35
N LEU A 10 -16.02 11.26 -19.46
CA LEU A 10 -14.90 10.59 -20.12
C LEU A 10 -14.16 11.49 -21.13
N LEU A 11 -14.72 12.65 -21.49
CA LEU A 11 -14.08 13.59 -22.40
C LEU A 11 -12.73 14.06 -21.83
N GLY A 12 -11.65 13.82 -22.57
CA GLY A 12 -10.28 14.11 -22.14
C GLY A 12 -9.69 13.16 -21.09
N GLN A 13 -10.43 12.16 -20.62
CA GLN A 13 -9.97 11.09 -19.71
C GLN A 13 -9.48 9.84 -20.46
N ILE A 14 -10.02 9.61 -21.65
CA ILE A 14 -9.63 8.56 -22.60
C ILE A 14 -9.41 9.15 -23.99
N GLU A 15 -8.87 8.36 -24.91
CA GLU A 15 -8.66 8.78 -26.30
C GLU A 15 -9.99 8.99 -27.02
N ASP A 16 -10.10 10.07 -27.80
CA ASP A 16 -11.33 10.46 -28.51
C ASP A 16 -11.78 9.37 -29.51
N SER A 17 -10.84 8.62 -30.09
CA SER A 17 -11.10 7.46 -30.96
C SER A 17 -11.78 6.30 -30.23
N LEU A 18 -11.33 6.02 -29.00
CA LEU A 18 -11.84 4.94 -28.18
C LEU A 18 -13.18 5.29 -27.53
N LEU A 19 -13.37 6.55 -27.14
CA LEU A 19 -14.69 7.01 -26.71
C LEU A 19 -15.71 6.91 -27.85
N ALA A 20 -15.31 7.19 -29.10
CA ALA A 20 -16.17 7.05 -30.28
C ALA A 20 -16.61 5.60 -30.51
N SER A 21 -15.69 4.65 -30.41
CA SER A 21 -16.02 3.23 -30.56
C SER A 21 -16.96 2.77 -29.45
N LEU A 22 -16.68 3.11 -28.19
CA LEU A 22 -17.51 2.70 -27.04
C LEU A 22 -18.93 3.27 -27.09
N ILE A 23 -19.10 4.53 -27.51
CA ILE A 23 -20.44 5.13 -27.66
C ILE A 23 -21.17 4.49 -28.85
N THR A 24 -20.44 4.21 -29.94
CA THR A 24 -21.02 3.56 -31.12
C THR A 24 -21.53 2.17 -30.79
N ASP A 25 -20.74 1.40 -30.04
CA ASP A 25 -21.11 0.04 -29.61
C ASP A 25 -22.30 0.08 -28.65
N HIS A 26 -22.25 0.93 -27.60
CA HIS A 26 -23.27 0.95 -26.56
C HIS A 26 -24.63 1.51 -27.04
N TYR A 27 -24.63 2.59 -27.82
CA TYR A 27 -25.86 3.23 -28.27
C TYR A 27 -26.29 2.81 -29.68
N SER A 28 -25.50 1.98 -30.37
CA SER A 28 -25.75 1.58 -31.77
C SER A 28 -25.89 2.78 -32.74
N ILE A 29 -25.23 3.90 -32.42
CA ILE A 29 -25.23 5.14 -33.22
C ILE A 29 -23.84 5.36 -33.78
N ARG A 30 -23.70 5.64 -35.07
CA ARG A 30 -22.39 5.91 -35.68
C ARG A 30 -21.82 7.25 -35.19
N VAL A 31 -20.95 7.21 -34.19
CA VAL A 31 -20.23 8.38 -33.68
C VAL A 31 -18.81 8.38 -34.23
N THR A 32 -18.40 9.47 -34.87
CA THR A 32 -17.03 9.62 -35.37
C THR A 32 -16.13 10.27 -34.33
N PRO A 33 -14.82 9.98 -34.33
CA PRO A 33 -13.85 10.65 -33.45
C PRO A 33 -13.85 12.17 -33.62
N PHE A 34 -14.06 12.66 -34.84
CA PHE A 34 -14.17 14.09 -35.16
C PHE A 34 -15.35 14.77 -34.47
N LEU A 35 -16.49 14.06 -34.31
CA LEU A 35 -17.64 14.57 -33.59
C LEU A 35 -17.35 14.73 -32.10
N ILE A 36 -16.61 13.79 -31.51
CA ILE A 36 -16.19 13.87 -30.10
C ILE A 36 -15.19 15.01 -29.89
N GLU A 37 -14.26 15.19 -30.83
CA GLU A 37 -13.34 16.33 -30.81
C GLU A 37 -14.06 17.68 -30.89
N ALA A 38 -15.10 17.80 -31.73
CA ALA A 38 -15.95 18.98 -31.81
C ALA A 38 -16.68 19.25 -30.48
N ILE A 39 -17.33 18.23 -29.91
CA ILE A 39 -18.03 18.31 -28.61
C ILE A 39 -17.06 18.71 -27.48
N ARG A 40 -15.85 18.14 -27.50
CA ARG A 40 -14.79 18.45 -26.54
C ARG A 40 -14.34 19.91 -26.65
N SER A 41 -14.22 20.42 -27.88
CA SER A 41 -13.80 21.79 -28.16
C SER A 41 -14.85 22.82 -27.77
N ASP A 42 -16.13 22.53 -28.03
CA ASP A 42 -17.26 23.38 -27.63
C ASP A 42 -17.38 23.50 -26.10
N LEU A 43 -17.04 22.44 -25.37
CA LEU A 43 -17.01 22.43 -23.90
C LEU A 43 -15.71 22.98 -23.30
N GLY A 44 -14.74 23.39 -24.13
CA GLY A 44 -13.45 23.93 -23.66
C GLY A 44 -12.56 22.90 -22.95
N ILE A 45 -12.79 21.59 -23.17
CA ILE A 45 -12.03 20.51 -22.53
C ILE A 45 -10.78 20.23 -23.38
N SER A 46 -9.60 20.19 -22.75
CA SER A 46 -8.36 19.84 -23.47
C SER A 46 -8.36 18.37 -23.90
N SER A 47 -7.71 18.06 -25.03
CA SER A 47 -7.55 16.69 -25.52
C SER A 47 -6.83 15.80 -24.50
N PHE A 48 -6.81 14.48 -24.77
CA PHE A 48 -6.10 13.44 -24.00
C PHE A 48 -4.58 13.69 -23.83
N SER A 49 -4.05 14.86 -24.15
CA SER A 49 -2.63 15.23 -24.07
C SER A 49 -2.22 16.11 -22.87
N ALA A 50 -3.11 16.43 -21.91
CA ALA A 50 -2.76 17.33 -20.79
C ALA A 50 -2.73 16.66 -19.40
N ARG A 51 -2.03 17.31 -18.45
CA ARG A 51 -1.53 16.91 -17.11
C ARG A 51 -2.50 16.33 -16.06
N LYS A 52 -3.72 15.89 -16.42
CA LYS A 52 -4.66 15.26 -15.48
C LYS A 52 -4.43 13.75 -15.37
N PRO A 53 -4.74 13.12 -14.21
CA PRO A 53 -4.76 11.67 -14.08
C PRO A 53 -5.83 11.09 -15.02
N LYS A 54 -5.47 10.10 -15.85
CA LYS A 54 -6.28 9.56 -16.95
C LYS A 54 -6.59 8.09 -16.73
N LEU A 55 -7.64 7.57 -17.39
CA LEU A 55 -7.83 6.12 -17.55
C LEU A 55 -6.86 5.62 -18.63
N THR A 56 -5.62 5.32 -18.24
CA THR A 56 -4.63 4.62 -19.08
C THR A 56 -5.04 3.16 -19.32
N LEU A 57 -4.42 2.49 -20.30
CA LEU A 57 -4.69 1.08 -20.59
C LEU A 57 -4.56 0.19 -19.34
N GLU A 58 -3.52 0.39 -18.55
CA GLU A 58 -3.31 -0.33 -17.27
C GLU A 58 -4.47 -0.15 -16.29
N ILE A 59 -5.03 1.06 -16.19
CA ILE A 59 -6.17 1.34 -15.31
C ILE A 59 -7.44 0.68 -15.84
N ARG A 60 -7.63 0.62 -17.17
CA ARG A 60 -8.81 0.02 -17.82
C ARG A 60 -8.90 -1.48 -17.55
N ASP A 61 -7.78 -2.20 -17.60
CA ASP A 61 -7.72 -3.64 -17.27
C ASP A 61 -8.13 -3.91 -15.82
N LEU A 62 -7.92 -2.95 -14.93
CA LEU A 62 -8.29 -3.04 -13.52
C LEU A 62 -9.78 -2.72 -13.28
N VAL A 63 -10.48 -2.01 -14.17
CA VAL A 63 -11.89 -1.62 -14.00
C VAL A 63 -12.82 -2.84 -13.92
N GLY A 64 -12.45 -3.96 -14.52
CA GLY A 64 -13.20 -5.23 -14.37
C GLY A 64 -12.92 -5.96 -13.05
N ARG A 65 -11.69 -5.84 -12.53
CA ARG A 65 -11.20 -6.64 -11.37
C ARG A 65 -11.38 -5.94 -10.02
N HIS A 66 -11.43 -4.61 -10.02
CA HIS A 66 -11.43 -3.80 -8.81
C HIS A 66 -12.57 -2.78 -8.82
N THR A 67 -13.03 -2.38 -7.63
CA THR A 67 -14.08 -1.36 -7.47
C THR A 67 -13.59 0.04 -7.86
N ALA A 68 -14.48 0.87 -8.40
CA ALA A 68 -14.17 2.23 -8.85
C ALA A 68 -13.49 3.11 -7.78
N ASN A 69 -13.91 2.98 -6.50
CA ASN A 69 -13.31 3.71 -5.38
C ASN A 69 -11.83 3.37 -5.12
N ASN A 70 -11.42 2.13 -5.36
CA ASN A 70 -10.04 1.68 -5.13
C ASN A 70 -9.10 2.19 -6.23
N ILE A 71 -9.58 2.14 -7.47
CA ILE A 71 -8.86 2.67 -8.62
C ILE A 71 -8.73 4.19 -8.49
N ALA A 72 -9.79 4.88 -8.08
CA ALA A 72 -9.79 6.33 -7.88
C ALA A 72 -8.78 6.79 -6.82
N ARG A 73 -8.71 6.11 -5.67
CA ARG A 73 -7.76 6.43 -4.59
C ARG A 73 -6.32 6.09 -4.95
N GLY A 74 -6.08 5.02 -5.71
CA GLY A 74 -4.74 4.58 -6.09
C GLY A 74 -4.09 5.43 -7.20
N TRP A 75 -4.90 5.84 -8.18
CA TRP A 75 -4.40 6.47 -9.41
C TRP A 75 -4.84 7.93 -9.58
N GLY A 76 -5.58 8.47 -8.61
CA GLY A 76 -6.06 9.86 -8.62
C GLY A 76 -7.14 10.15 -9.66
N VAL A 77 -7.79 9.11 -10.20
CA VAL A 77 -8.85 9.22 -11.23
C VAL A 77 -10.22 9.43 -10.57
N SER A 78 -11.16 10.11 -11.23
CA SER A 78 -12.50 10.29 -10.67
C SER A 78 -13.31 8.98 -10.68
N VAL A 79 -14.02 8.72 -9.57
CA VAL A 79 -14.91 7.55 -9.42
C VAL A 79 -15.97 7.53 -10.52
N SER A 80 -16.54 8.70 -10.83
CA SER A 80 -17.56 8.86 -11.88
C SER A 80 -17.04 8.53 -13.28
N ALA A 81 -15.77 8.81 -13.60
CA ALA A 81 -15.18 8.41 -14.88
C ALA A 81 -15.02 6.89 -14.97
N ILE A 82 -14.59 6.25 -13.88
CA ILE A 82 -14.39 4.79 -13.85
C ILE A 82 -15.73 4.05 -13.98
N GLU A 83 -16.78 4.55 -13.33
CA GLU A 83 -18.13 3.99 -13.44
C GLU A 83 -18.76 4.23 -14.81
N ALA A 84 -18.58 5.42 -15.39
CA ALA A 84 -19.01 5.70 -16.76
C ALA A 84 -18.31 4.80 -17.77
N PHE A 85 -16.99 4.58 -17.62
CA PHE A 85 -16.22 3.66 -18.46
C PHE A 85 -16.69 2.21 -18.29
N ARG A 86 -16.88 1.76 -17.03
CA ARG A 86 -17.40 0.43 -16.73
C ARG A 86 -18.76 0.20 -17.38
N ASN A 87 -19.66 1.17 -17.30
CA ASN A 87 -21.01 1.05 -17.84
C ASN A 87 -21.04 1.06 -19.37
N LEU A 88 -20.16 1.83 -20.03
CA LEU A 88 -20.00 1.78 -21.49
C LEU A 88 -19.34 0.48 -21.97
N ALA A 89 -18.38 -0.06 -21.20
CA ALA A 89 -17.68 -1.30 -21.54
C ALA A 89 -18.47 -2.58 -21.21
N LYS A 90 -19.61 -2.48 -20.53
CA LYS A 90 -20.43 -3.63 -20.06
C LYS A 90 -20.97 -4.55 -21.16
N GLN A 91 -20.93 -4.17 -22.44
CA GLN A 91 -21.30 -5.10 -23.53
C GLN A 91 -20.17 -6.05 -23.96
N GLY A 92 -18.93 -5.88 -23.49
CA GLY A 92 -17.79 -6.74 -23.85
C GLY A 92 -17.19 -7.56 -22.69
N LEU A 93 -17.68 -7.39 -21.46
CA LEU A 93 -17.21 -8.13 -20.29
C LEU A 93 -18.40 -8.89 -19.71
N ALA A 94 -18.43 -10.19 -20.01
CA ALA A 94 -19.36 -11.13 -19.42
C ALA A 94 -19.50 -10.88 -17.92
N GLN A 95 -20.75 -10.85 -17.46
CA GLN A 95 -21.07 -10.92 -16.05
C GLN A 95 -20.27 -12.06 -15.40
N VAL A 96 -19.52 -11.74 -14.35
CA VAL A 96 -19.33 -12.73 -13.29
C VAL A 96 -20.64 -12.72 -12.52
N ASP A 97 -21.63 -13.41 -13.06
CA ASP A 97 -22.84 -13.74 -12.32
C ASP A 97 -22.52 -14.85 -11.33
N ASP A 98 -23.06 -14.62 -10.14
CA ASP A 98 -23.06 -15.48 -8.98
C ASP A 98 -23.49 -16.91 -9.30
N ALA A 99 -22.63 -17.88 -8.99
CA ALA A 99 -23.02 -19.27 -8.87
C ALA A 99 -22.24 -19.98 -7.76
N GLY A 100 -22.93 -20.25 -6.64
CA GLY A 100 -22.72 -21.47 -5.87
C GLY A 100 -21.95 -21.37 -4.55
N GLY A 101 -22.46 -20.60 -3.59
CA GLY A 101 -22.07 -20.73 -2.18
C GLY A 101 -22.79 -19.72 -1.32
N ALA A 102 -23.60 -20.17 -0.37
CA ALA A 102 -24.38 -19.31 0.51
C ALA A 102 -23.48 -18.49 1.45
N ASP A 103 -23.01 -17.33 1.00
CA ASP A 103 -22.15 -16.43 1.77
C ASP A 103 -22.76 -15.03 1.86
N CYS A 104 -22.60 -14.39 3.01
CA CYS A 104 -23.25 -13.14 3.39
C CYS A 104 -22.74 -11.92 2.58
N GLY A 105 -23.24 -11.77 1.35
CA GLY A 105 -23.55 -10.54 0.58
C GLY A 105 -22.50 -9.44 0.36
N ARG A 106 -21.37 -9.42 1.06
CA ARG A 106 -20.32 -8.39 0.92
C ARG A 106 -18.96 -8.89 1.38
N TRP A 107 -18.93 -9.81 2.33
CA TRP A 107 -17.70 -10.37 2.88
C TRP A 107 -17.64 -11.86 2.54
N LYS A 108 -16.77 -12.23 1.60
CA LYS A 108 -16.51 -13.65 1.28
C LYS A 108 -15.92 -14.36 2.50
N ASN A 109 -16.22 -15.64 2.71
CA ASN A 109 -15.65 -16.42 3.82
C ASN A 109 -14.11 -16.42 3.81
N GLU A 110 -13.49 -16.50 2.63
CA GLU A 110 -12.04 -16.40 2.45
C GLU A 110 -11.44 -15.13 3.08
N TRP A 111 -12.20 -14.02 3.08
CA TRP A 111 -11.77 -12.77 3.69
C TRP A 111 -12.04 -12.74 5.18
N LEU A 112 -13.10 -13.39 5.65
CA LEU A 112 -13.42 -13.55 7.07
C LEU A 112 -12.34 -14.37 7.79
N GLU A 113 -11.73 -15.35 7.12
CA GLU A 113 -10.57 -16.11 7.62
C GLU A 113 -9.34 -15.23 7.90
N LEU A 114 -9.22 -14.06 7.26
CA LEU A 114 -8.13 -13.13 7.50
C LEU A 114 -8.33 -12.29 8.78
N PHE A 115 -9.56 -12.18 9.30
CA PHE A 115 -9.87 -11.31 10.46
C PHE A 115 -9.19 -11.71 11.78
N PRO A 116 -8.98 -12.99 12.10
CA PRO A 116 -8.22 -13.37 13.29
C PRO A 116 -6.72 -13.09 13.15
N ILE A 117 -6.19 -13.18 11.92
CA ILE A 117 -4.74 -13.23 11.64
C ILE A 117 -4.17 -11.84 11.36
N GLN A 118 -4.89 -11.01 10.60
CA GLN A 118 -4.38 -9.78 10.02
C GLN A 118 -4.92 -8.52 10.71
N THR A 119 -4.20 -7.39 10.68
CA THR A 119 -4.70 -6.11 11.20
C THR A 119 -5.72 -5.45 10.26
N ASN A 120 -6.50 -4.45 10.73
CA ASN A 120 -7.46 -3.73 9.89
C ASN A 120 -6.80 -3.13 8.63
N ALA A 121 -5.56 -2.64 8.77
CA ALA A 121 -4.80 -2.06 7.67
C ALA A 121 -4.36 -3.13 6.65
N GLN A 122 -4.00 -4.33 7.11
CA GLN A 122 -3.63 -5.44 6.22
C GLN A 122 -4.83 -5.95 5.44
N ILE A 123 -5.95 -6.19 6.13
CA ILE A 123 -7.20 -6.62 5.48
C ILE A 123 -7.67 -5.55 4.49
N SER A 124 -7.60 -4.27 4.86
CA SER A 124 -7.94 -3.16 3.96
C SER A 124 -7.05 -3.15 2.70
N ARG A 125 -5.76 -3.47 2.81
CA ARG A 125 -4.88 -3.62 1.63
C ARG A 125 -5.15 -4.89 0.82
N ALA A 126 -5.44 -6.00 1.46
CA ALA A 126 -5.68 -7.30 0.81
C ALA A 126 -7.03 -7.36 0.10
N THR A 127 -8.07 -6.78 0.70
CA THR A 127 -9.46 -6.83 0.21
C THR A 127 -9.89 -5.56 -0.52
N GLY A 128 -9.18 -4.45 -0.27
CA GLY A 128 -9.56 -3.13 -0.79
C GLY A 128 -10.74 -2.49 -0.07
N PHE A 129 -11.26 -3.06 1.03
CA PHE A 129 -12.27 -2.40 1.85
C PHE A 129 -11.70 -1.22 2.63
N GLU A 130 -12.51 -0.20 2.91
CA GLU A 130 -12.04 0.92 3.72
C GLU A 130 -11.74 0.46 5.16
N ILE A 131 -10.68 0.99 5.77
CA ILE A 131 -10.26 0.63 7.14
C ILE A 131 -11.43 0.73 8.14
N LYS A 132 -12.33 1.70 7.95
CA LYS A 132 -13.54 1.88 8.77
C LYS A 132 -14.53 0.72 8.62
N GLU A 133 -14.68 0.19 7.41
CA GLU A 133 -15.58 -0.92 7.09
C GLU A 133 -15.04 -2.23 7.63
N VAL A 134 -13.74 -2.48 7.47
CA VAL A 134 -13.05 -3.61 8.09
C VAL A 134 -13.18 -3.56 9.62
N ARG A 135 -13.03 -2.37 10.21
CA ARG A 135 -13.20 -2.19 11.66
C ARG A 135 -14.63 -2.44 12.11
N ALA A 136 -15.62 -1.96 11.35
CA ALA A 136 -17.03 -2.21 11.63
C ALA A 136 -17.34 -3.70 11.56
N MET A 137 -16.85 -4.40 10.53
CA MET A 137 -17.05 -5.84 10.37
C MET A 137 -16.33 -6.65 11.45
N ARG A 138 -15.14 -6.22 11.87
CA ARG A 138 -14.43 -6.85 12.98
C ARG A 138 -15.20 -6.73 14.29
N ASN A 139 -15.83 -5.58 14.52
CA ASN A 139 -16.65 -5.34 15.71
C ASN A 139 -17.97 -6.15 15.67
N THR A 140 -18.62 -6.29 14.51
CA THR A 140 -19.84 -7.11 14.37
C THR A 140 -19.53 -8.60 14.60
N LEU A 141 -18.39 -9.08 14.11
CA LEU A 141 -17.90 -10.45 14.33
C LEU A 141 -17.33 -10.68 15.74
N LYS A 142 -17.17 -9.62 16.55
CA LYS A 142 -16.56 -9.65 17.89
C LYS A 142 -15.15 -10.27 17.91
N ILE A 143 -14.40 -10.14 16.81
CA ILE A 143 -13.01 -10.62 16.72
C ILE A 143 -12.09 -9.50 17.20
N ALA A 144 -11.25 -9.76 18.19
CA ALA A 144 -10.24 -8.79 18.60
C ALA A 144 -9.19 -8.63 17.49
N ALA A 145 -8.77 -7.39 17.19
CA ALA A 145 -7.62 -7.19 16.32
C ALA A 145 -6.37 -7.78 17.00
N PRO A 146 -5.44 -8.42 16.26
CA PRO A 146 -4.21 -8.92 16.85
C PRO A 146 -3.49 -7.80 17.62
N MET A 147 -3.07 -8.10 18.86
CA MET A 147 -2.47 -7.13 19.79
C MET A 147 -1.21 -6.47 19.21
N THR A 148 -0.55 -7.15 18.28
CA THR A 148 0.66 -6.66 17.62
C THR A 148 0.29 -5.66 16.53
N ARG A 149 0.69 -4.40 16.72
CA ARG A 149 0.60 -3.33 15.69
C ARG A 149 1.63 -3.52 14.58
N THR A 150 1.71 -4.72 14.00
CA THR A 150 2.47 -4.95 12.77
C THR A 150 1.60 -4.52 11.60
N TYR A 151 2.09 -3.55 10.83
CA TYR A 151 1.38 -3.03 9.67
C TYR A 151 1.57 -3.92 8.41
N TRP A 152 2.30 -5.05 8.52
CA TRP A 152 2.74 -5.92 7.41
C TRP A 152 2.59 -7.42 7.73
N LYS A 153 2.60 -8.28 6.69
CA LYS A 153 2.30 -9.72 6.76
C LYS A 153 2.96 -10.37 7.99
N LEU A 154 2.17 -11.09 8.78
CA LEU A 154 2.73 -12.03 9.75
C LEU A 154 3.25 -13.22 8.97
N VAL A 155 4.56 -13.37 8.92
CA VAL A 155 5.25 -14.41 8.17
C VAL A 155 5.24 -15.69 9.01
N SER A 156 5.05 -16.84 8.36
CA SER A 156 5.07 -18.13 9.05
C SER A 156 6.46 -18.45 9.60
N GLU A 157 6.53 -19.38 10.55
CA GLU A 157 7.79 -19.78 11.19
C GLU A 157 8.78 -20.38 10.18
N ASP A 158 8.27 -21.19 9.26
CA ASP A 158 9.05 -21.83 8.19
C ASP A 158 9.61 -20.80 7.19
N GLU A 159 8.81 -19.80 6.82
CA GLU A 159 9.24 -18.70 5.97
C GLU A 159 10.28 -17.81 6.68
N LEU A 160 10.13 -17.51 7.97
CA LEU A 160 11.09 -16.70 8.75
C LEU A 160 12.44 -17.40 8.94
N GLY A 161 12.44 -18.74 9.02
CA GLY A 161 13.64 -19.55 9.14
C GLY A 161 14.38 -19.76 7.82
N SER A 162 13.66 -19.80 6.70
CA SER A 162 14.23 -20.05 5.38
C SER A 162 14.68 -18.80 4.64
N LEU A 163 13.92 -17.71 4.71
CA LEU A 163 14.16 -16.48 3.95
C LEU A 163 14.81 -15.42 4.84
N SER A 164 15.72 -14.63 4.27
CA SER A 164 16.31 -13.47 4.97
C SER A 164 15.30 -12.32 5.13
N ASP A 165 15.54 -11.42 6.09
CA ASP A 165 14.66 -10.25 6.28
C ASP A 165 14.58 -9.36 5.02
N VAL A 166 15.65 -9.32 4.22
CA VAL A 166 15.70 -8.62 2.93
C VAL A 166 14.80 -9.31 1.91
N GLN A 167 14.91 -10.62 1.77
CA GLN A 167 14.07 -11.40 0.85
C GLN A 167 12.58 -11.29 1.22
N LEU A 168 12.25 -11.31 2.51
CA LEU A 168 10.88 -11.11 2.99
C LEU A 168 10.35 -9.70 2.69
N SER A 169 11.21 -8.68 2.85
CA SER A 169 10.89 -7.30 2.46
C SER A 169 10.67 -7.17 0.95
N GLU A 170 11.45 -7.84 0.11
CA GLU A 170 11.27 -7.81 -1.34
C GLU A 170 10.00 -8.55 -1.77
N LEU A 171 9.69 -9.69 -1.14
CA LEU A 171 8.56 -10.54 -1.51
C LEU A 171 7.21 -9.98 -1.03
N TYR A 172 7.15 -9.49 0.21
CA TYR A 172 5.90 -9.05 0.86
C TYR A 172 5.84 -7.53 1.09
N GLY A 173 6.93 -6.80 0.83
CA GLY A 173 7.05 -5.37 1.13
C GLY A 173 7.26 -5.07 2.62
N GLY A 174 7.41 -3.79 2.95
CA GLY A 174 7.48 -3.33 4.35
C GLY A 174 8.91 -3.22 4.89
N PRO A 175 9.10 -2.60 6.07
CA PRO A 175 10.41 -2.33 6.61
C PRO A 175 11.03 -3.58 7.25
N LEU A 176 12.34 -3.76 7.03
CA LEU A 176 13.17 -4.85 7.57
C LEU A 176 13.00 -5.05 9.08
N ALA A 177 12.84 -3.95 9.83
CA ALA A 177 12.68 -3.97 11.28
C ALA A 177 11.43 -4.71 11.76
N ASP A 178 10.38 -4.80 10.93
CA ASP A 178 9.17 -5.53 11.29
C ASP A 178 9.38 -7.05 11.19
N TYR A 179 10.12 -7.53 10.18
CA TYR A 179 10.51 -8.96 10.07
C TYR A 179 11.49 -9.37 11.16
N ALA A 180 12.49 -8.53 11.44
CA ALA A 180 13.40 -8.72 12.57
C ALA A 180 12.65 -8.79 13.92
N ALA A 181 11.60 -7.98 14.09
CA ALA A 181 10.75 -8.04 15.29
C ALA A 181 9.95 -9.35 15.40
N GLN A 182 9.50 -9.92 14.27
CA GLN A 182 8.83 -11.23 14.26
C GLN A 182 9.82 -12.36 14.60
N ARG A 183 11.05 -12.30 14.08
CA ARG A 183 12.10 -13.26 14.48
C ARG A 183 12.45 -13.18 15.95
N LEU A 184 12.60 -11.97 16.47
CA LEU A 184 12.86 -11.77 17.89
C LEU A 184 11.71 -12.31 18.74
N SER A 185 10.45 -12.06 18.37
CA SER A 185 9.32 -12.57 19.15
C SER A 185 9.25 -14.10 19.15
N MET A 186 9.67 -14.77 18.07
CA MET A 186 9.84 -16.22 18.05
C MET A 186 10.93 -16.70 18.99
N ALA A 187 12.11 -16.07 18.95
CA ALA A 187 13.23 -16.41 19.85
C ALA A 187 12.89 -16.20 21.34
N LEU A 188 12.02 -15.23 21.64
CA LEU A 188 11.52 -14.94 22.98
C LEU A 188 10.39 -15.87 23.43
N ARG A 189 9.98 -16.88 22.63
CA ARG A 189 9.09 -17.95 23.12
C ARG A 189 9.82 -18.97 23.99
N ASP A 190 11.13 -19.09 23.81
CA ASP A 190 11.94 -19.98 24.63
C ASP A 190 12.02 -19.45 26.07
N LYS A 191 11.58 -20.27 27.03
CA LYS A 191 11.59 -19.92 28.45
C LYS A 191 13.00 -19.78 29.00
N ALA A 192 14.00 -20.41 28.38
CA ALA A 192 15.40 -20.27 28.81
C ALA A 192 15.95 -18.89 28.44
N THR A 193 15.67 -18.41 27.23
CA THR A 193 16.09 -17.07 26.77
C THR A 193 15.46 -15.97 27.60
N ILE A 194 14.14 -16.06 27.89
CA ILE A 194 13.45 -15.10 28.75
C ILE A 194 14.08 -15.05 30.15
N ARG A 195 14.42 -16.20 30.74
CA ARG A 195 15.07 -16.28 32.06
C ARG A 195 16.46 -15.66 32.05
N ALA A 196 17.26 -15.90 31.01
CA ALA A 196 18.58 -15.30 30.86
C ALA A 196 18.50 -13.76 30.75
N ILE A 197 17.53 -13.27 29.97
CA ILE A 197 17.26 -11.84 29.80
C ILE A 197 16.86 -11.20 31.13
N ALA A 198 15.94 -11.82 31.87
CA ALA A 198 15.48 -11.31 33.16
C ALA A 198 16.61 -11.25 34.20
N LYS A 199 17.53 -12.23 34.19
CA LYS A 199 18.64 -12.31 35.14
C LYS A 199 19.73 -11.27 34.86
N ASN A 200 20.10 -11.08 33.60
CA ASN A 200 21.24 -10.24 33.22
C ASN A 200 20.84 -8.83 32.76
N HIS A 201 19.53 -8.59 32.57
CA HIS A 201 18.97 -7.36 31.97
C HIS A 201 19.60 -7.00 30.61
N GLN A 202 20.03 -8.01 29.85
CA GLN A 202 20.71 -7.89 28.57
C GLN A 202 20.20 -8.95 27.60
N LEU A 203 20.25 -8.65 26.30
CA LEU A 203 20.02 -9.66 25.28
C LEU A 203 21.20 -10.64 25.25
N PRO A 204 20.97 -11.96 25.19
CA PRO A 204 22.01 -12.94 24.95
C PRO A 204 22.78 -12.64 23.66
N GLU A 205 24.02 -13.13 23.55
CA GLU A 205 24.87 -12.94 22.37
C GLU A 205 24.19 -13.42 21.07
N THR A 206 23.43 -14.52 21.15
CA THR A 206 22.65 -15.05 20.03
C THR A 206 21.60 -14.07 19.48
N LEU A 207 21.15 -13.12 20.31
CA LEU A 207 20.16 -12.11 19.96
C LEU A 207 20.77 -10.70 19.85
N ALA A 208 22.08 -10.55 20.02
CA ALA A 208 22.76 -9.26 19.97
C ALA A 208 22.62 -8.58 18.59
N GLN A 209 22.45 -9.36 17.53
CA GLN A 209 22.18 -8.84 16.18
C GLN A 209 20.96 -7.92 16.11
N PHE A 210 19.95 -8.11 16.98
CA PHE A 210 18.73 -7.29 16.98
C PHE A 210 18.94 -5.86 17.53
N LEU A 211 20.07 -5.59 18.20
CA LEU A 211 20.39 -4.27 18.79
C LEU A 211 20.53 -3.17 17.72
N GLY A 212 20.88 -3.53 16.48
CA GLY A 212 21.03 -2.61 15.36
C GLY A 212 19.88 -2.63 14.34
N LEU A 213 18.97 -3.62 14.41
CA LEU A 213 17.97 -3.88 13.36
C LEU A 213 16.63 -3.16 13.56
N MET A 214 16.38 -2.59 14.75
CA MET A 214 15.14 -1.88 15.03
C MET A 214 15.32 -0.79 16.10
N PRO A 215 14.37 0.16 16.25
CA PRO A 215 14.46 1.19 17.28
C PRO A 215 14.53 0.62 18.70
N LEU A 216 15.36 1.21 19.56
CA LEU A 216 15.55 0.78 20.96
C LEU A 216 14.24 0.67 21.74
N ARG A 217 13.36 1.67 21.61
CA ARG A 217 12.03 1.65 22.25
C ARG A 217 11.23 0.41 21.89
N ARG A 218 11.28 0.01 20.61
CA ARG A 218 10.57 -1.17 20.12
C ARG A 218 11.22 -2.44 20.65
N LEU A 219 12.55 -2.51 20.59
CA LEU A 219 13.32 -3.64 21.10
C LEU A 219 13.11 -3.86 22.61
N ALA A 220 13.14 -2.78 23.39
CA ALA A 220 12.85 -2.75 24.83
C ALA A 220 11.49 -3.33 25.15
N LYS A 221 10.46 -2.89 24.41
CA LYS A 221 9.10 -3.37 24.60
C LYS A 221 8.96 -4.87 24.27
N LEU A 222 9.65 -5.35 23.23
CA LEU A 222 9.60 -6.75 22.83
C LEU A 222 10.37 -7.65 23.81
N ALA A 223 11.58 -7.24 24.19
CA ALA A 223 12.44 -8.02 25.08
C ALA A 223 12.07 -7.91 26.57
N GLY A 224 11.22 -6.94 26.95
CA GLY A 224 10.87 -6.68 28.35
C GLY A 224 12.02 -6.08 29.17
N ILE A 225 12.96 -5.38 28.51
CA ILE A 225 14.13 -4.76 29.13
C ILE A 225 14.00 -3.24 29.02
N SER A 226 14.50 -2.50 30.02
CA SER A 226 14.60 -1.04 29.93
C SER A 226 15.43 -0.58 28.73
N GLU A 227 14.98 0.50 28.07
CA GLU A 227 15.71 1.16 26.97
C GLU A 227 17.15 1.52 27.38
N PHE A 228 17.37 1.86 28.65
CA PHE A 228 18.68 2.20 29.20
C PHE A 228 19.67 1.03 29.11
N HIS A 229 19.26 -0.18 29.52
CA HIS A 229 20.15 -1.34 29.51
C HIS A 229 20.48 -1.80 28.09
N ILE A 230 19.49 -1.77 27.20
CA ILE A 230 19.70 -2.08 25.78
C ILE A 230 20.62 -1.05 25.14
N LYS A 231 20.44 0.25 25.43
CA LYS A 231 21.33 1.29 24.96
C LYS A 231 22.76 1.07 25.45
N ARG A 232 22.94 0.80 26.74
CA ARG A 232 24.26 0.50 27.33
C ARG A 232 24.91 -0.72 26.67
N GLN A 233 24.15 -1.79 26.44
CA GLN A 233 24.64 -2.99 25.78
C GLN A 233 25.05 -2.70 24.33
N ARG A 234 24.22 -1.97 23.57
CA ARG A 234 24.50 -1.55 22.20
C ARG A 234 25.77 -0.70 22.12
N ASP A 235 25.91 0.26 23.02
CA ASP A 235 27.06 1.17 23.09
C ASP A 235 28.34 0.42 23.49
N ALA A 236 28.25 -0.56 24.41
CA ALA A 236 29.38 -1.40 24.81
C ALA A 236 29.88 -2.32 23.69
N LEU A 237 28.97 -2.79 22.82
CA LEU A 237 29.30 -3.60 21.64
C LEU A 237 29.69 -2.75 20.42
N GLY A 238 29.70 -1.41 20.53
CA GLY A 238 30.03 -0.52 19.41
C GLY A 238 29.02 -0.55 18.26
N ILE A 239 27.79 -1.01 18.50
CA ILE A 239 26.77 -1.16 17.45
C ILE A 239 26.15 0.21 17.14
N ALA A 240 26.18 0.58 15.86
CA ALA A 240 25.60 1.83 15.37
C ALA A 240 24.10 1.93 15.70
N PRO A 241 23.57 3.16 15.92
CA PRO A 241 22.14 3.34 16.16
C PRO A 241 21.32 2.96 14.93
N TYR A 242 20.16 2.34 15.16
CA TYR A 242 19.23 1.99 14.08
C TYR A 242 18.86 3.22 13.23
N SER A 243 19.09 3.11 11.92
CA SER A 243 18.59 4.07 10.92
C SER A 243 17.46 3.41 10.13
N PRO A 244 16.26 4.00 10.10
CA PRO A 244 15.15 3.46 9.30
C PRO A 244 15.35 3.65 7.80
N LEU A 245 16.28 4.51 7.39
CA LEU A 245 16.63 4.72 5.99
C LEU A 245 18.01 4.13 5.74
N ALA A 246 18.09 3.19 4.80
CA ALA A 246 19.36 2.61 4.38
C ALA A 246 20.26 3.67 3.74
N PRO A 247 21.60 3.55 3.84
CA PRO A 247 22.53 4.54 3.31
C PRO A 247 22.38 4.78 1.80
N GLU A 248 21.97 3.76 1.05
CA GLU A 248 21.67 3.86 -0.39
C GLU A 248 20.57 4.90 -0.67
N PHE A 249 19.51 4.89 0.12
CA PHE A 249 18.43 5.86 0.00
C PHE A 249 18.81 7.24 0.53
N GLU A 250 19.75 7.34 1.46
CA GLU A 250 20.30 8.62 1.92
C GLU A 250 21.05 9.36 0.81
N ALA A 251 21.73 8.63 -0.07
CA ALA A 251 22.36 9.20 -1.26
C ALA A 251 21.31 9.78 -2.25
N MET A 252 20.11 9.19 -2.28
CA MET A 252 19.02 9.61 -3.19
C MET A 252 18.21 10.81 -2.69
N LEU A 253 18.36 11.23 -1.42
CA LEU A 253 17.59 12.33 -0.80
C LEU A 253 17.68 13.68 -1.52
N ALA A 254 18.68 13.89 -2.38
CA ALA A 254 18.87 15.12 -3.16
C ALA A 254 18.51 14.96 -4.66
N THR A 255 18.23 13.74 -5.13
CA THR A 255 17.99 13.44 -6.56
C THR A 255 16.55 13.01 -6.85
N CYS A 256 15.85 12.46 -5.86
CA CYS A 256 14.46 12.01 -5.98
C CYS A 256 13.57 12.72 -4.96
N THR A 257 12.26 12.66 -5.17
CA THR A 257 11.30 13.22 -4.20
C THR A 257 11.22 12.36 -2.94
N ASP A 258 10.92 12.99 -1.79
CA ASP A 258 10.75 12.29 -0.51
C ASP A 258 9.67 11.17 -0.59
N SER A 259 8.68 11.32 -1.49
CA SER A 259 7.61 10.35 -1.73
C SER A 259 8.10 9.10 -2.47
N GLU A 260 8.91 9.27 -3.52
CA GLU A 260 9.50 8.14 -4.26
C GLU A 260 10.47 7.35 -3.39
N ILE A 261 11.28 8.06 -2.59
CA ILE A 261 12.22 7.42 -1.66
C ILE A 261 11.46 6.67 -0.58
N ALA A 262 10.38 7.24 -0.04
CA ALA A 262 9.53 6.57 0.95
C ALA A 262 8.91 5.28 0.40
N GLN A 263 8.47 5.28 -0.87
CA GLN A 263 7.96 4.08 -1.52
C GLN A 263 9.04 3.01 -1.68
N LYS A 264 10.21 3.38 -2.21
CA LYS A 264 11.33 2.44 -2.42
C LYS A 264 11.91 1.90 -1.13
N ALA A 265 11.99 2.72 -0.08
CA ALA A 265 12.51 2.34 1.22
C ALA A 265 11.45 1.68 2.12
N HIS A 266 10.21 1.53 1.65
CA HIS A 266 9.06 1.08 2.44
C HIS A 266 8.92 1.81 3.80
N ALA A 267 9.27 3.10 3.80
CA ALA A 267 9.25 3.98 4.97
C ALA A 267 8.17 5.05 4.82
N SER A 268 7.82 5.76 5.90
CA SER A 268 6.90 6.89 5.77
C SER A 268 7.61 8.10 5.17
N VAL A 269 6.87 8.91 4.39
CA VAL A 269 7.36 10.19 3.85
C VAL A 269 7.87 11.10 4.97
N SER A 270 7.22 11.08 6.13
CA SER A 270 7.66 11.83 7.31
C SER A 270 9.02 11.38 7.85
N THR A 271 9.33 10.08 7.82
CA THR A 271 10.63 9.54 8.22
C THR A 271 11.73 9.98 7.25
N VAL A 272 11.46 9.92 5.94
CA VAL A 272 12.39 10.39 4.90
C VAL A 272 12.65 11.89 5.04
N LYS A 273 11.58 12.69 5.19
CA LYS A 273 11.67 14.13 5.42
C LYS A 273 12.50 14.48 6.66
N PHE A 274 12.21 13.85 7.79
CA PHE A 274 12.95 14.06 9.04
C PHE A 274 14.45 13.71 8.87
N ARG A 275 14.75 12.63 8.14
CA ARG A 275 16.12 12.22 7.85
C ARG A 275 16.84 13.23 6.95
N ARG A 276 16.17 13.72 5.91
CA ARG A 276 16.65 14.76 5.00
C ARG A 276 17.00 16.05 5.76
N ASP A 277 16.08 16.51 6.61
CA ASP A 277 16.25 17.73 7.40
C ASP A 277 17.41 17.58 8.41
N ARG A 278 17.54 16.42 9.07
CA ARG A 278 18.66 16.13 9.99
C ARG A 278 20.02 16.09 9.28
N LEU A 279 20.06 15.69 8.01
CA LEU A 279 21.26 15.68 7.17
C LEU A 279 21.51 17.03 6.47
N GLY A 280 20.64 18.03 6.66
CA GLY A 280 20.77 19.34 6.03
C GLY A 280 20.66 19.33 4.51
N LYS A 281 20.05 18.29 3.92
CA LYS A 281 19.93 18.17 2.45
C LYS A 281 18.71 18.98 1.95
N PRO A 282 18.83 19.74 0.85
CA PRO A 282 17.71 20.46 0.27
C PRO A 282 16.65 19.48 -0.27
N ALA A 283 15.38 19.88 -0.20
CA ALA A 283 14.31 19.11 -0.82
C ALA A 283 14.48 19.12 -2.34
N TYR A 284 14.33 17.96 -2.98
CA TYR A 284 14.35 17.88 -4.44
C TYR A 284 13.10 18.56 -5.02
N ALA A 285 13.31 19.66 -5.75
CA ALA A 285 12.28 20.32 -6.53
C ALA A 285 12.46 19.94 -8.01
N PRO A 286 11.56 19.15 -8.62
CA PRO A 286 11.64 18.88 -10.04
C PRO A 286 11.51 20.21 -10.79
N LYS A 287 12.47 20.52 -11.68
CA LYS A 287 12.34 21.66 -12.59
C LYS A 287 11.09 21.45 -13.43
N ASN A 288 10.04 22.22 -13.17
CA ASN A 288 8.90 22.29 -14.08
C ASN A 288 9.46 22.58 -15.49
N LYS A 289 9.23 21.67 -16.44
CA LYS A 289 9.39 22.01 -17.86
C LYS A 289 8.50 23.23 -18.10
N ALA A 290 9.15 24.36 -18.40
CA ALA A 290 8.50 25.59 -18.79
C ALA A 290 7.40 25.28 -19.79
N GLN A 291 6.16 25.64 -19.45
CA GLN A 291 5.07 25.65 -20.41
C GLN A 291 5.42 26.71 -21.45
N LYS A 292 5.87 26.25 -22.62
CA LYS A 292 5.68 26.96 -23.88
C LYS A 292 4.33 26.54 -24.44
#